data_AF-A0AB37QIZ4-F1
#
_entry.id   AF-A0AB37QIZ4-F1
#
_cell.length_a   1.000
_cell.length_b   1.000
_cell.length_c   1.000
_cell.angle_alpha   90.00
_cell.angle_beta   90.00
_cell.angle_gamma   90.00
#
_symmetry.space_group_name_H-M   'P 1'
#
loop_
_entity.id
_entity.type
_entity.pdbx_description
1 polymer ?
#
loop_
_entity_poly.entity_id
_entity_poly.type
_entity_poly.pdbx_seq_one_letter_code
_entity_poly.pdbx_strand_id
1 'polypeptide(L)'
;LVAYKSKVEEQVSEQQATQKRNYSLEIRGVGIAVNDWHQSSVWREIVKKNNNLSSIFPSDSKAYNPSLSSRETTADINTRVAFQHSAGESVAYWPIPAFALGPPNPYEKPYRAANLINSGRNAATLGVTQLLWQNDESTNYAQSMIERLFQFFEANPKVPQALIASEDGDVTRNIYRKRGTPGLPKNAQVVPTVFESMTGLLVTRSDRVDRYIRPYATNEPEDNQSKDTDLGKLWAFYWDRDKAFMDWYETAEKAKGVETPYAPGTMSTAYWQSQLPTLWKTISNRGPGNFEPSPWLPIRWNQHQVKEFDAAPVLGYLHRPIKASMQDENGKRLKPALQAKALQAAWIQALDTLP
;
A
#
# COMPACT_ATOMS: atom_id res chain seq x y z
N LEU A 1 32.87 -0.76 36.82
CA LEU A 1 32.12 -2.03 36.68
C LEU A 1 30.60 -1.83 36.69
N VAL A 2 30.02 -1.19 37.70
CA VAL A 2 28.56 -0.89 37.76
C VAL A 2 28.09 -0.02 36.59
N ALA A 3 28.77 1.10 36.30
CA ALA A 3 28.42 1.98 35.18
C ALA A 3 28.61 1.33 33.79
N TYR A 4 29.50 0.35 33.67
CA TYR A 4 29.68 -0.41 32.43
C TYR A 4 28.54 -1.43 32.23
N LYS A 5 28.11 -2.11 33.30
CA LYS A 5 26.94 -2.99 33.27
C LYS A 5 25.66 -2.24 32.92
N SER A 6 25.36 -1.10 33.55
CA SER A 6 24.17 -0.30 33.19
C SER A 6 24.19 0.15 31.74
N LYS A 7 25.34 0.56 31.20
CA LYS A 7 25.45 0.98 29.79
C LYS A 7 25.25 -0.17 28.81
N VAL A 8 25.73 -1.37 29.15
CA VAL A 8 25.49 -2.59 28.35
C VAL A 8 24.03 -3.04 28.47
N GLU A 9 23.41 -2.95 29.65
CA GLU A 9 21.99 -3.26 29.86
C GLU A 9 21.08 -2.28 29.12
N GLU A 10 21.38 -0.98 29.11
CA GLU A 10 20.69 0.01 28.27
C GLU A 10 20.84 -0.30 26.79
N GLN A 11 22.06 -0.62 26.32
CA GLN A 11 22.28 -0.99 24.92
C GLN A 11 21.56 -2.28 24.50
N VAL A 12 21.51 -3.28 25.38
CA VAL A 12 20.77 -4.53 25.14
C VAL A 12 19.27 -4.29 25.16
N SER A 13 18.76 -3.49 26.10
CA SER A 13 17.36 -3.09 26.17
C SER A 13 16.94 -2.28 24.94
N GLU A 14 17.78 -1.34 24.51
CA GLU A 14 17.57 -0.54 23.31
C GLU A 14 17.65 -1.39 22.03
N GLN A 15 18.56 -2.37 21.97
CA GLN A 15 18.61 -3.35 20.89
C GLN A 15 17.37 -4.24 20.85
N GLN A 16 16.91 -4.75 22.00
CA GLN A 16 15.69 -5.57 22.10
C GLN A 16 14.43 -4.76 21.76
N ALA A 17 14.34 -3.51 22.23
CA ALA A 17 13.27 -2.59 21.89
C ALA A 17 13.29 -2.22 20.40
N THR A 18 14.47 -2.03 19.80
CA THR A 18 14.64 -1.80 18.36
C THR A 18 14.26 -3.05 17.56
N GLN A 19 14.61 -4.23 18.04
CA GLN A 19 14.27 -5.50 17.42
C GLN A 19 12.76 -5.77 17.48
N LYS A 20 12.10 -5.47 18.60
CA LYS A 20 10.63 -5.46 18.72
C LYS A 20 9.97 -4.42 17.81
N ARG A 21 10.47 -3.18 17.76
CA ARG A 21 9.97 -2.11 16.85
C ARG A 21 10.14 -2.45 15.37
N ASN A 22 11.11 -3.28 15.02
CA ASN A 22 11.31 -3.75 13.65
C ASN A 22 10.38 -4.91 13.23
N TYR A 23 9.57 -5.44 14.15
CA TYR A 23 8.69 -6.57 13.88
C TYR A 23 7.30 -6.17 13.38
N SER A 24 6.91 -4.91 13.59
CA SER A 24 5.62 -4.38 13.15
C SER A 24 5.77 -3.06 12.39
N LEU A 25 4.73 -2.69 11.64
CA LEU A 25 4.56 -1.37 11.04
C LEU A 25 3.36 -0.69 11.67
N GLU A 26 3.44 0.60 11.96
CA GLU A 26 2.32 1.39 12.45
C GLU A 26 1.30 1.58 11.33
N ILE A 27 0.03 1.25 11.56
CA ILE A 27 -1.05 1.55 10.62
C ILE A 27 -1.59 2.93 10.96
N ARG A 28 -1.55 3.86 10.00
CA ARG A 28 -2.09 5.22 10.17
C ARG A 28 -3.34 5.53 9.35
N GLY A 29 -3.63 4.72 8.34
CA GLY A 29 -4.84 4.83 7.54
C GLY A 29 -5.36 3.46 7.15
N VAL A 30 -6.68 3.27 7.22
CA VAL A 30 -7.37 2.03 6.86
C VAL A 30 -8.58 2.33 5.98
N GLY A 31 -8.48 1.93 4.73
CA GLY A 31 -9.55 1.88 3.76
C GLY A 31 -10.21 0.51 3.77
N ILE A 32 -11.52 0.40 4.00
CA ILE A 32 -12.27 -0.83 3.78
C ILE A 32 -13.63 -0.52 3.13
N ALA A 33 -13.91 -1.20 2.03
CA ALA A 33 -15.18 -1.18 1.34
C ALA A 33 -15.49 -2.58 0.82
N VAL A 34 -16.69 -3.08 1.12
CA VAL A 34 -17.18 -4.38 0.66
C VAL A 34 -18.62 -4.19 0.19
N ASN A 35 -18.85 -4.41 -1.11
CA ASN A 35 -20.08 -4.11 -1.84
C ASN A 35 -20.61 -2.73 -1.45
N ASP A 36 -21.82 -2.62 -0.88
CA ASP A 36 -22.45 -1.35 -0.55
C ASP A 36 -22.06 -0.81 0.85
N TRP A 37 -21.19 -1.53 1.59
CA TRP A 37 -20.79 -1.18 2.95
C TRP A 37 -19.35 -0.68 3.01
N HIS A 38 -19.16 0.46 3.67
CA HIS A 38 -17.90 1.16 3.81
C HIS A 38 -17.52 1.35 5.28
N GLN A 39 -16.24 1.20 5.61
CA GLN A 39 -15.70 1.55 6.92
C GLN A 39 -16.49 0.92 8.09
N SER A 40 -16.94 1.72 9.05
CA SER A 40 -17.69 1.26 10.23
C SER A 40 -19.01 0.56 9.91
N SER A 41 -19.59 0.80 8.72
CA SER A 41 -20.82 0.11 8.33
C SER A 41 -20.61 -1.38 8.06
N VAL A 42 -19.42 -1.78 7.61
CA VAL A 42 -19.06 -3.20 7.47
C VAL A 42 -19.12 -3.89 8.83
N TRP A 43 -18.50 -3.28 9.84
CA TRP A 43 -18.51 -3.78 11.22
C TRP A 43 -19.91 -3.82 11.83
N ARG A 44 -20.72 -2.79 11.57
CA ARG A 44 -22.12 -2.74 12.03
C ARG A 44 -22.93 -3.93 11.49
N GLU A 45 -22.81 -4.25 10.20
CA GLU A 45 -23.54 -5.37 9.63
C GLU A 45 -23.00 -6.73 10.11
N ILE A 46 -21.69 -6.87 10.35
CA ILE A 46 -21.11 -8.07 10.97
C ILE A 46 -21.70 -8.30 12.37
N VAL A 47 -21.71 -7.26 13.21
CA VAL A 47 -22.28 -7.32 14.57
C VAL A 47 -23.77 -7.62 14.53
N LYS A 48 -24.53 -6.96 13.65
CA LYS A 48 -25.96 -7.19 13.48
C LYS A 48 -26.28 -8.62 13.01
N LYS A 49 -25.47 -9.16 12.10
CA LYS A 49 -25.61 -10.54 11.62
C LYS A 49 -25.35 -11.54 12.75
N ASN A 50 -24.40 -11.24 13.63
CA ASN A 50 -24.02 -12.02 14.81
C ASN A 50 -23.86 -13.53 14.50
N ASN A 51 -23.29 -13.85 13.35
CA ASN A 51 -23.12 -15.23 12.91
C ASN A 51 -21.89 -15.36 12.00
N ASN A 52 -20.85 -15.99 12.55
CA ASN A 52 -19.53 -16.16 11.93
C ASN A 52 -19.51 -17.10 10.72
N LEU A 53 -20.60 -17.83 10.45
CA LEU A 53 -20.69 -18.80 9.35
C LEU A 53 -21.55 -18.32 8.18
N SER A 54 -21.95 -17.04 8.20
CA SER A 54 -22.87 -16.50 7.21
C SER A 54 -22.41 -15.14 6.71
N SER A 55 -22.66 -14.88 5.42
CA SER A 55 -22.41 -13.57 4.84
C SER A 55 -23.33 -12.51 5.46
N ILE A 56 -22.80 -11.28 5.59
CA ILE A 56 -23.58 -10.08 5.88
C ILE A 56 -24.43 -9.66 4.67
N PHE A 57 -24.15 -10.21 3.49
CA PHE A 57 -24.90 -9.95 2.26
C PHE A 57 -25.98 -11.02 2.00
N PRO A 58 -27.12 -10.65 1.39
CA PRO A 58 -28.18 -11.59 1.04
C PRO A 58 -27.72 -12.66 0.04
N SER A 59 -28.26 -13.88 0.14
CA SER A 59 -28.05 -14.93 -0.86
C SER A 59 -29.14 -14.96 -1.94
N ASP A 60 -30.17 -14.13 -1.83
CA ASP A 60 -31.24 -13.99 -2.84
C ASP A 60 -30.81 -12.97 -3.89
N SER A 61 -30.80 -13.38 -5.16
CA SER A 61 -30.45 -12.50 -6.27
C SER A 61 -31.38 -11.28 -6.35
N LYS A 62 -32.64 -11.41 -5.93
CA LYS A 62 -33.62 -10.32 -5.95
C LYS A 62 -33.26 -9.13 -5.06
N ALA A 63 -32.35 -9.32 -4.09
CA ALA A 63 -31.85 -8.26 -3.25
C ALA A 63 -30.89 -7.30 -3.97
N TYR A 64 -30.43 -7.65 -5.17
CA TYR A 64 -29.43 -6.91 -5.92
C TYR A 64 -30.03 -6.09 -7.06
N ASN A 65 -29.42 -4.94 -7.34
CA ASN A 65 -29.78 -4.09 -8.47
C ASN A 65 -29.45 -4.82 -9.79
N PRO A 66 -30.39 -4.93 -10.75
CA PRO A 66 -30.13 -5.60 -12.02
C PRO A 66 -29.14 -4.86 -12.93
N SER A 67 -28.90 -3.57 -12.70
CA SER A 67 -28.05 -2.73 -13.57
C SER A 67 -26.57 -3.02 -13.37
N LEU A 68 -25.88 -3.41 -14.44
CA LEU A 68 -24.41 -3.52 -14.43
C LEU A 68 -23.74 -2.19 -14.09
N SER A 69 -24.26 -1.07 -14.60
CA SER A 69 -23.71 0.25 -14.31
C SER A 69 -23.80 0.60 -12.82
N SER A 70 -24.81 0.11 -12.10
CA SER A 70 -24.88 0.25 -10.65
C SER A 70 -23.73 -0.49 -9.96
N ARG A 71 -23.38 -1.69 -10.44
CA ARG A 71 -22.27 -2.49 -9.88
C ARG A 71 -20.91 -1.87 -10.17
N GLU A 72 -20.73 -1.35 -11.40
CA GLU A 72 -19.54 -0.59 -11.78
C GLU A 72 -19.39 0.66 -10.90
N THR A 73 -20.49 1.39 -10.67
CA THR A 73 -20.52 2.54 -9.76
C THR A 73 -20.14 2.15 -8.32
N THR A 74 -20.64 1.01 -7.81
CA THR A 74 -20.25 0.49 -6.50
C THR A 74 -18.75 0.20 -6.44
N ALA A 75 -18.17 -0.43 -7.47
CA ALA A 75 -16.74 -0.68 -7.54
C ALA A 75 -15.93 0.63 -7.52
N ASP A 76 -16.33 1.63 -8.30
CA ASP A 76 -15.67 2.95 -8.34
C ASP A 76 -15.74 3.67 -6.98
N ILE A 77 -16.90 3.63 -6.30
CA ILE A 77 -17.08 4.18 -4.96
C ILE A 77 -16.19 3.43 -3.95
N ASN A 78 -16.10 2.11 -4.05
CA ASN A 78 -15.27 1.31 -3.14
C ASN A 78 -13.79 1.65 -3.29
N THR A 79 -13.30 1.82 -4.52
CA THR A 79 -11.95 2.30 -4.80
C THR A 79 -11.70 3.68 -4.19
N ARG A 80 -12.65 4.63 -4.38
CA ARG A 80 -12.58 5.96 -3.74
C ARG A 80 -12.49 5.84 -2.23
N VAL A 81 -13.40 5.12 -1.58
CA VAL A 81 -13.47 4.98 -0.12
C VAL A 81 -12.19 4.34 0.43
N ALA A 82 -11.69 3.29 -0.24
CA ALA A 82 -10.46 2.63 0.19
C ALA A 82 -9.28 3.61 0.22
N PHE A 83 -9.11 4.45 -0.81
CA PHE A 83 -8.02 5.42 -0.84
C PHE A 83 -8.26 6.63 0.06
N GLN A 84 -9.49 7.16 0.14
CA GLN A 84 -9.82 8.29 1.00
C GLN A 84 -9.46 8.02 2.47
N HIS A 85 -9.74 6.82 2.97
CA HIS A 85 -9.51 6.48 4.38
C HIS A 85 -8.15 5.80 4.65
N SER A 86 -7.40 5.45 3.61
CA SER A 86 -6.02 4.95 3.77
C SER A 86 -5.00 6.02 3.43
N ALA A 87 -4.87 6.37 2.15
CA ALA A 87 -3.92 7.34 1.66
C ALA A 87 -4.28 8.80 1.99
N GLY A 88 -5.50 9.08 2.47
CA GLY A 88 -5.89 10.42 2.93
C GLY A 88 -5.04 10.96 4.10
N GLU A 89 -4.48 10.07 4.92
CA GLU A 89 -3.61 10.41 6.05
C GLU A 89 -2.11 10.45 5.67
N SER A 90 -1.81 10.41 4.37
CA SER A 90 -0.45 10.38 3.88
C SER A 90 0.16 11.77 3.74
N VAL A 91 1.48 11.85 3.90
CA VAL A 91 2.21 13.12 3.81
C VAL A 91 2.18 13.65 2.36
N ALA A 92 1.83 14.92 2.20
CA ALA A 92 1.74 15.57 0.90
C ALA A 92 3.13 15.79 0.27
N TYR A 93 3.19 15.95 -1.06
CA TYR A 93 4.40 16.34 -1.81
C TYR A 93 5.64 15.45 -1.61
N TRP A 94 5.44 14.20 -1.19
CA TRP A 94 6.51 13.23 -1.03
C TRP A 94 6.17 11.96 -1.84
N PRO A 95 7.07 11.44 -2.70
CA PRO A 95 6.79 10.24 -3.52
C PRO A 95 6.69 8.95 -2.67
N ILE A 96 5.48 8.60 -2.23
CA ILE A 96 5.21 7.45 -1.37
C ILE A 96 5.32 6.15 -2.17
N PRO A 97 6.08 5.14 -1.73
CA PRO A 97 6.05 3.81 -2.34
C PRO A 97 4.68 3.14 -2.14
N ALA A 98 4.05 2.73 -3.23
CA ALA A 98 2.76 2.09 -3.25
C ALA A 98 2.83 0.66 -3.82
N PHE A 99 2.16 -0.26 -3.14
CA PHE A 99 2.03 -1.67 -3.46
C PHE A 99 0.58 -1.95 -3.84
N ALA A 100 0.35 -2.61 -4.97
CA ALA A 100 -1.01 -2.87 -5.45
C ALA A 100 -1.28 -4.37 -5.62
N LEU A 101 -2.44 -4.82 -5.18
CA LEU A 101 -2.96 -6.15 -5.50
C LEU A 101 -4.23 -6.04 -6.33
N GLY A 102 -4.31 -6.86 -7.35
CA GLY A 102 -5.51 -7.05 -8.15
C GLY A 102 -5.89 -8.53 -8.20
N PRO A 103 -7.05 -8.86 -8.78
CA PRO A 103 -7.45 -10.25 -8.96
C PRO A 103 -6.46 -11.00 -9.86
N PRO A 104 -6.48 -12.35 -9.86
CA PRO A 104 -5.72 -13.15 -10.81
C PRO A 104 -5.95 -12.72 -12.26
N ASN A 105 -4.86 -12.71 -13.04
CA ASN A 105 -4.87 -12.38 -14.46
C ASN A 105 -4.53 -13.63 -15.29
N PRO A 106 -5.44 -14.62 -15.40
CA PRO A 106 -5.14 -15.93 -16.01
C PRO A 106 -4.97 -15.89 -17.53
N TYR A 107 -5.23 -14.74 -18.16
CA TYR A 107 -5.11 -14.55 -19.60
C TYR A 107 -4.08 -13.46 -19.96
N GLU A 108 -3.18 -13.15 -19.01
CA GLU A 108 -2.03 -12.25 -19.21
C GLU A 108 -2.41 -10.94 -19.90
N LYS A 109 -3.53 -10.35 -19.48
CA LYS A 109 -3.93 -9.03 -19.96
C LYS A 109 -2.83 -8.00 -19.65
N PRO A 110 -2.65 -6.98 -20.49
CA PRO A 110 -1.65 -5.94 -20.25
C PRO A 110 -1.99 -5.05 -19.04
N TYR A 111 -3.23 -5.12 -18.52
CA TYR A 111 -3.63 -4.42 -17.31
C TYR A 111 -2.87 -4.96 -16.09
N ARG A 112 -2.20 -4.06 -15.39
CA ARG A 112 -1.48 -4.35 -14.16
C ARG A 112 -2.31 -3.97 -12.95
N ALA A 113 -2.12 -4.68 -11.84
CA ALA A 113 -2.70 -4.28 -10.55
C ALA A 113 -2.23 -2.88 -10.13
N ALA A 114 -1.04 -2.46 -10.58
CA ALA A 114 -0.51 -1.11 -10.40
C ALA A 114 -1.44 0.03 -10.90
N ASN A 115 -2.38 -0.25 -11.81
CA ASN A 115 -3.39 0.73 -12.24
C ASN A 115 -4.24 1.27 -11.09
N LEU A 116 -4.49 0.43 -10.07
CA LEU A 116 -5.23 0.80 -8.87
C LEU A 116 -4.63 2.04 -8.19
N ILE A 117 -3.30 2.20 -8.24
CA ILE A 117 -2.60 3.27 -7.51
C ILE A 117 -3.08 4.65 -7.97
N ASN A 118 -3.01 4.93 -9.28
CA ASN A 118 -3.46 6.22 -9.81
C ASN A 118 -4.99 6.32 -9.88
N SER A 119 -5.69 5.22 -10.20
CA SER A 119 -7.15 5.17 -10.19
C SER A 119 -7.71 5.57 -8.83
N GLY A 120 -7.23 4.93 -7.76
CA GLY A 120 -7.60 5.21 -6.38
C GLY A 120 -7.22 6.60 -5.93
N ARG A 121 -5.99 7.07 -6.23
CA ARG A 121 -5.56 8.45 -5.94
C ARG A 121 -6.52 9.48 -6.53
N ASN A 122 -6.88 9.33 -7.81
CA ASN A 122 -7.77 10.25 -8.50
C ASN A 122 -9.20 10.17 -7.96
N ALA A 123 -9.73 8.96 -7.76
CA ALA A 123 -11.07 8.74 -7.22
C ALA A 123 -11.23 9.33 -5.81
N ALA A 124 -10.17 9.28 -5.00
CA ALA A 124 -10.11 9.85 -3.66
C ALA A 124 -9.74 11.35 -3.62
N THR A 125 -9.58 12.01 -4.77
CA THR A 125 -9.22 13.44 -4.87
C THR A 125 -7.91 13.80 -4.16
N LEU A 126 -6.94 12.88 -4.14
CA LEU A 126 -5.66 13.02 -3.44
C LEU A 126 -4.64 13.78 -4.32
N GLY A 127 -4.99 15.02 -4.67
CA GLY A 127 -4.25 15.84 -5.64
C GLY A 127 -2.79 16.08 -5.27
N VAL A 128 -2.49 16.30 -3.99
CA VAL A 128 -1.14 16.60 -3.47
C VAL A 128 -0.34 15.35 -3.06
N THR A 129 -0.99 14.19 -3.01
CA THR A 129 -0.35 12.91 -2.70
C THR A 129 0.36 12.38 -3.94
N GLN A 130 1.66 12.08 -3.80
CA GLN A 130 2.48 11.47 -4.84
C GLN A 130 2.67 9.99 -4.51
N LEU A 131 2.35 9.09 -5.44
CA LEU A 131 2.44 7.65 -5.23
C LEU A 131 3.30 7.02 -6.33
N LEU A 132 4.33 6.27 -5.95
CA LEU A 132 5.18 5.51 -6.87
C LEU A 132 4.74 4.07 -6.92
N TRP A 133 4.67 3.49 -8.12
CA TRP A 133 4.49 2.04 -8.26
C TRP A 133 5.76 1.30 -7.83
N GLN A 134 5.74 0.75 -6.61
CA GLN A 134 6.85 -0.01 -6.02
C GLN A 134 6.76 -1.50 -6.35
N ASN A 135 5.56 -2.09 -6.25
CA ASN A 135 5.32 -3.48 -6.60
C ASN A 135 3.83 -3.69 -6.91
N ASP A 136 3.52 -4.68 -7.72
CA ASP A 136 2.14 -5.09 -7.96
C ASP A 136 2.03 -6.61 -8.19
N GLU A 137 0.89 -7.18 -7.83
CA GLU A 137 0.64 -8.61 -8.01
C GLU A 137 -0.83 -8.90 -8.33
N SER A 138 -1.06 -9.76 -9.31
CA SER A 138 -2.38 -10.32 -9.64
C SER A 138 -2.54 -11.69 -8.99
N THR A 139 -3.24 -11.77 -7.86
CA THR A 139 -3.26 -12.96 -7.00
C THR A 139 -4.56 -13.07 -6.21
N ASN A 140 -4.86 -14.27 -5.69
CA ASN A 140 -5.93 -14.47 -4.71
C ASN A 140 -5.45 -14.25 -3.26
N TYR A 141 -4.16 -14.00 -3.05
CA TYR A 141 -3.49 -14.09 -1.75
C TYR A 141 -2.57 -12.89 -1.51
N ALA A 142 -2.79 -12.16 -0.42
CA ALA A 142 -2.00 -10.97 -0.08
C ALA A 142 -0.69 -11.25 0.69
N GLN A 143 -0.50 -12.47 1.19
CA GLN A 143 0.58 -12.85 2.10
C GLN A 143 1.96 -12.54 1.52
N SER A 144 2.21 -12.91 0.26
CA SER A 144 3.47 -12.65 -0.44
C SER A 144 3.76 -11.16 -0.56
N MET A 145 2.76 -10.35 -0.89
CA MET A 145 2.92 -8.90 -0.98
C MET A 145 3.21 -8.26 0.38
N ILE A 146 2.53 -8.71 1.45
CA ILE A 146 2.81 -8.23 2.80
C ILE A 146 4.24 -8.58 3.22
N GLU A 147 4.75 -9.77 2.91
CA GLU A 147 6.15 -10.13 3.16
C GLU A 147 7.12 -9.21 2.41
N ARG A 148 6.85 -8.93 1.12
CA ARG A 148 7.66 -7.99 0.33
C ARG A 148 7.58 -6.56 0.86
N LEU A 149 6.46 -6.13 1.43
CA LEU A 149 6.33 -4.84 2.11
C LEU A 149 7.27 -4.76 3.33
N PHE A 150 7.35 -5.79 4.17
CA PHE A 150 8.31 -5.82 5.28
C PHE A 150 9.76 -5.80 4.79
N GLN A 151 10.09 -6.65 3.81
CA GLN A 151 11.42 -6.67 3.19
C GLN A 151 11.80 -5.31 2.58
N PHE A 152 10.82 -4.61 2.01
CA PHE A 152 11.01 -3.26 1.50
C PHE A 152 11.42 -2.29 2.61
N PHE A 153 10.72 -2.27 3.75
CA PHE A 153 11.10 -1.42 4.87
C PHE A 153 12.51 -1.77 5.40
N GLU A 154 12.87 -3.06 5.48
CA GLU A 154 14.20 -3.51 5.91
C GLU A 154 15.31 -3.02 4.98
N ALA A 155 15.11 -3.19 3.66
CA ALA A 155 16.07 -2.76 2.66
C ALA A 155 16.20 -1.24 2.56
N ASN A 156 15.18 -0.50 3.00
CA ASN A 156 15.10 0.95 2.85
C ASN A 156 14.88 1.64 4.20
N PRO A 157 15.91 1.73 5.08
CA PRO A 157 15.77 2.17 6.48
C PRO A 157 15.34 3.63 6.66
N LYS A 158 15.40 4.45 5.59
CA LYS A 158 15.00 5.87 5.61
C LYS A 158 13.54 6.11 5.18
N VAL A 159 12.82 5.09 4.72
CA VAL A 159 11.42 5.24 4.23
C VAL A 159 10.45 5.38 5.41
N PRO A 160 9.73 6.51 5.56
CA PRO A 160 8.82 6.74 6.69
C PRO A 160 7.41 6.15 6.49
N GLN A 161 6.89 6.09 5.25
CA GLN A 161 5.55 5.58 4.96
C GLN A 161 5.53 4.74 3.68
N ALA A 162 4.56 3.83 3.57
CA ALA A 162 4.22 3.13 2.34
C ALA A 162 2.71 2.87 2.30
N LEU A 163 2.16 2.79 1.09
CA LEU A 163 0.77 2.42 0.86
C LEU A 163 0.70 0.99 0.32
N ILE A 164 -0.18 0.16 0.85
CA ILE A 164 -0.59 -1.09 0.21
C ILE A 164 -2.10 -1.03 -0.05
N ALA A 165 -2.51 -1.30 -1.28
CA ALA A 165 -3.91 -1.27 -1.68
C ALA A 165 -4.28 -2.54 -2.45
N SER A 166 -5.54 -2.96 -2.35
CA SER A 166 -6.06 -4.05 -3.16
C SER A 166 -7.46 -3.76 -3.67
N GLU A 167 -7.76 -4.33 -4.84
CA GLU A 167 -9.10 -4.40 -5.41
C GLU A 167 -9.41 -5.84 -5.84
N ASP A 168 -10.65 -6.26 -5.64
CA ASP A 168 -11.17 -7.52 -6.13
C ASP A 168 -12.70 -7.43 -6.23
N GLY A 169 -13.32 -8.25 -7.07
CA GLY A 169 -14.75 -8.20 -7.33
C GLY A 169 -15.09 -8.76 -8.70
N ASP A 170 -16.36 -9.07 -8.94
CA ASP A 170 -16.81 -9.53 -10.24
C ASP A 170 -16.55 -8.48 -11.34
N VAL A 171 -16.76 -7.19 -11.06
CA VAL A 171 -16.50 -6.09 -11.99
C VAL A 171 -15.01 -6.01 -12.31
N THR A 172 -14.16 -6.00 -11.28
CA THR A 172 -12.70 -5.97 -11.44
C THR A 172 -12.17 -7.26 -12.10
N ARG A 173 -12.76 -8.43 -11.84
CA ARG A 173 -12.37 -9.68 -12.53
C ARG A 173 -12.81 -9.70 -13.99
N ASN A 174 -13.91 -9.02 -14.33
CA ASN A 174 -14.43 -8.98 -15.68
C ASN A 174 -13.48 -8.29 -16.68
N ILE A 175 -12.61 -7.36 -16.23
CA ILE A 175 -11.58 -6.78 -17.11
C ILE A 175 -10.50 -7.81 -17.52
N TYR A 176 -10.29 -8.84 -16.68
CA TYR A 176 -9.32 -9.90 -16.93
C TYR A 176 -9.89 -11.08 -17.71
N ARG A 177 -11.15 -11.05 -18.15
CA ARG A 177 -11.80 -12.17 -18.85
C ARG A 177 -11.13 -12.54 -20.18
N LYS A 178 -11.34 -13.77 -20.63
CA LYS A 178 -10.89 -14.26 -21.95
C LYS A 178 -11.49 -13.39 -23.07
N ARG A 179 -10.66 -13.00 -24.05
CA ARG A 179 -11.11 -12.21 -25.21
C ARG A 179 -12.22 -12.95 -25.97
N GLY A 180 -13.26 -12.23 -26.38
CA GLY A 180 -14.39 -12.80 -27.15
C GLY A 180 -15.45 -13.53 -26.33
N THR A 181 -15.28 -13.68 -25.01
CA THR A 181 -16.31 -14.26 -24.15
C THR A 181 -17.38 -13.23 -23.75
N PRO A 182 -18.59 -13.65 -23.37
CA PRO A 182 -19.56 -12.75 -22.75
C PRO A 182 -19.00 -12.11 -21.47
N GLY A 183 -19.31 -10.83 -21.26
CA GLY A 183 -19.02 -10.14 -19.98
C GLY A 183 -20.15 -10.32 -18.97
N LEU A 184 -20.11 -9.54 -17.89
CA LEU A 184 -21.20 -9.47 -16.91
C LEU A 184 -22.54 -9.09 -17.57
N PRO A 185 -23.67 -9.67 -17.11
CA PRO A 185 -24.99 -9.37 -17.65
C PRO A 185 -25.39 -7.92 -17.35
N LYS A 186 -25.96 -7.23 -18.34
CA LYS A 186 -26.30 -5.80 -18.24
C LYS A 186 -27.51 -5.50 -17.35
N ASN A 187 -28.53 -6.36 -17.41
CA ASN A 187 -29.84 -6.19 -16.76
C ASN A 187 -30.26 -7.51 -16.11
N ALA A 188 -29.52 -7.96 -15.11
CA ALA A 188 -29.83 -9.19 -14.39
C ALA A 188 -29.51 -9.06 -12.92
N GLN A 189 -30.49 -9.45 -12.10
CA GLN A 189 -30.31 -9.61 -10.67
C GLN A 189 -29.45 -10.87 -10.43
N VAL A 190 -28.22 -10.68 -9.97
CA VAL A 190 -27.28 -11.77 -9.70
C VAL A 190 -26.64 -11.57 -8.34
N VAL A 191 -26.45 -12.66 -7.61
CA VAL A 191 -25.58 -12.66 -6.43
C VAL A 191 -24.14 -12.60 -6.94
N PRO A 192 -23.29 -11.64 -6.51
CA PRO A 192 -21.90 -11.61 -6.91
C PRO A 192 -21.18 -12.91 -6.58
N THR A 193 -20.33 -13.41 -7.49
CA THR A 193 -19.48 -14.56 -7.18
C THR A 193 -18.34 -14.12 -6.25
N VAL A 194 -17.79 -12.94 -6.52
CA VAL A 194 -16.89 -12.21 -5.64
C VAL A 194 -17.48 -10.81 -5.43
N PHE A 195 -17.74 -10.46 -4.17
CA PHE A 195 -18.20 -9.12 -3.82
C PHE A 195 -17.12 -8.08 -4.11
N GLU A 196 -17.51 -6.92 -4.64
CA GLU A 196 -16.59 -5.79 -4.84
C GLU A 196 -15.94 -5.43 -3.50
N SER A 197 -14.64 -5.64 -3.37
CA SER A 197 -13.89 -5.56 -2.12
C SER A 197 -12.62 -4.77 -2.37
N MET A 198 -12.53 -3.59 -1.77
CA MET A 198 -11.38 -2.70 -1.90
C MET A 198 -10.84 -2.37 -0.51
N THR A 199 -9.53 -2.38 -0.38
CA THR A 199 -8.86 -2.00 0.86
C THR A 199 -7.58 -1.23 0.59
N GLY A 200 -7.18 -0.42 1.57
CA GLY A 200 -5.90 0.25 1.60
C GLY A 200 -5.38 0.34 3.01
N LEU A 201 -4.07 0.20 3.19
CA LEU A 201 -3.38 0.45 4.45
C LEU A 201 -2.22 1.40 4.21
N LEU A 202 -2.25 2.53 4.93
CA LEU A 202 -1.08 3.40 5.05
C LEU A 202 -0.28 2.91 6.26
N VAL A 203 0.92 2.40 6.00
CA VAL A 203 1.82 1.88 7.03
C VAL A 203 3.04 2.78 7.18
N THR A 204 3.52 2.91 8.42
CA THR A 204 4.51 3.94 8.77
C THR A 204 5.53 3.48 9.82
N ARG A 205 6.56 4.30 10.01
CA ARG A 205 7.65 4.13 10.95
C ARG A 205 8.02 5.46 11.60
N SER A 206 7.45 5.77 12.77
CA SER A 206 7.75 7.00 13.52
C SER A 206 9.24 7.19 13.81
N ASP A 207 9.94 6.11 14.15
CA ASP A 207 11.37 6.14 14.44
C ASP A 207 12.21 6.70 13.29
N ARG A 208 11.76 6.50 12.05
CA ARG A 208 12.43 7.00 10.85
C ARG A 208 12.17 8.47 10.61
N VAL A 209 10.95 8.93 10.91
CA VAL A 209 10.62 10.36 10.89
C VAL A 209 11.48 11.09 11.91
N ASP A 210 11.53 10.60 13.14
CA ASP A 210 12.28 11.23 14.23
C ASP A 210 13.79 11.24 13.97
N ARG A 211 14.34 10.17 13.38
CA ARG A 211 15.78 10.04 13.15
C ARG A 211 16.27 10.71 11.87
N TYR A 212 15.53 10.58 10.76
CA TYR A 212 16.04 10.93 9.42
C TYR A 212 15.35 12.13 8.79
N ILE A 213 14.26 12.63 9.37
CA ILE A 213 13.43 13.67 8.75
C ILE A 213 13.30 14.88 9.65
N ARG A 214 12.75 14.70 10.85
CA ARG A 214 12.44 15.78 11.81
C ARG A 214 13.64 16.70 12.11
N PRO A 215 14.88 16.20 12.31
CA PRO A 215 16.03 17.08 12.58
C PRO A 215 16.44 17.96 11.39
N TYR A 216 16.02 17.58 10.18
CA TYR A 216 16.43 18.22 8.92
C TYR A 216 15.32 19.05 8.28
N ALA A 217 14.15 19.09 8.89
CA ALA A 217 12.96 19.69 8.32
C ALA A 217 13.03 21.22 8.27
N THR A 218 12.61 21.80 7.15
CA THR A 218 12.75 23.23 6.85
C THR A 218 11.46 24.01 7.16
N ASN A 219 11.58 25.32 7.38
CA ASN A 219 10.44 26.23 7.61
C ASN A 219 9.97 26.90 6.31
N GLU A 220 10.03 26.20 5.18
CA GLU A 220 9.55 26.75 3.91
C GLU A 220 8.02 26.71 3.82
N PRO A 221 7.39 27.74 3.22
CA PRO A 221 5.95 27.74 3.00
C PRO A 221 5.55 26.56 2.09
N GLU A 222 4.33 26.08 2.28
CA GLU A 222 3.71 25.12 1.38
C GLU A 222 3.31 25.83 0.07
N ASP A 223 4.23 25.85 -0.89
CA ASP A 223 3.99 26.39 -2.23
C ASP A 223 4.61 25.45 -3.27
N ASN A 224 3.77 24.59 -3.84
CA ASN A 224 4.16 23.66 -4.89
C ASN A 224 4.29 24.30 -6.28
N GLN A 225 3.91 25.57 -6.44
CA GLN A 225 4.05 26.34 -7.68
C GLN A 225 5.37 27.13 -7.73
N SER A 226 6.01 27.34 -6.59
CA SER A 226 7.29 28.03 -6.52
C SER A 226 8.38 27.29 -7.30
N LYS A 227 9.12 28.01 -8.15
CA LYS A 227 10.28 27.45 -8.86
C LYS A 227 11.58 27.62 -8.07
N ASP A 228 11.53 28.36 -6.97
CA ASP A 228 12.69 28.72 -6.18
C ASP A 228 12.90 27.77 -4.99
N THR A 229 11.82 27.15 -4.49
CA THR A 229 11.87 26.16 -3.41
C THR A 229 12.20 24.76 -3.92
N ASP A 230 12.81 23.95 -3.07
CA ASP A 230 13.11 22.55 -3.43
C ASP A 230 11.82 21.72 -3.51
N LEU A 231 10.80 22.06 -2.72
CA LEU A 231 9.46 21.44 -2.78
C LEU A 231 8.78 21.68 -4.13
N GLY A 232 8.74 22.91 -4.63
CA GLY A 232 8.09 23.19 -5.91
C GLY A 232 8.88 22.64 -7.10
N LYS A 233 10.22 22.60 -7.02
CA LYS A 233 11.06 21.87 -7.99
C LYS A 233 10.78 20.36 -7.98
N LEU A 234 10.68 19.73 -6.80
CA LEU A 234 10.29 18.32 -6.70
C LEU A 234 8.90 18.09 -7.30
N TRP A 235 7.93 18.93 -6.97
CA TRP A 235 6.56 18.82 -7.47
C TRP A 235 6.49 18.87 -8.99
N ALA A 236 7.08 19.91 -9.59
CA ALA A 236 7.11 20.06 -11.05
C ALA A 236 7.86 18.89 -11.71
N PHE A 237 8.99 18.47 -11.14
CA PHE A 237 9.78 17.36 -11.65
C PHE A 237 9.02 16.03 -11.58
N TYR A 238 8.35 15.75 -10.47
CA TYR A 238 7.56 14.52 -10.30
C TYR A 238 6.53 14.37 -11.42
N TRP A 239 5.69 15.38 -11.65
CA TRP A 239 4.61 15.30 -12.63
C TRP A 239 5.09 15.28 -14.07
N ASP A 240 6.17 15.99 -14.37
CA ASP A 240 6.82 15.92 -15.67
C ASP A 240 7.37 14.51 -15.95
N ARG A 241 8.02 13.88 -14.96
CA ARG A 241 8.53 12.51 -15.07
C ARG A 241 7.42 11.45 -15.12
N ASP A 242 6.35 11.61 -14.35
CA ASP A 242 5.19 10.72 -14.36
C ASP A 242 4.51 10.71 -15.74
N LYS A 243 4.37 11.89 -16.37
CA LYS A 243 3.90 11.98 -17.75
C LYS A 243 4.83 11.29 -18.74
N ALA A 244 6.13 11.53 -18.65
CA ALA A 244 7.12 10.92 -19.54
C ALA A 244 7.25 9.39 -19.37
N PHE A 245 6.95 8.88 -18.17
CA PHE A 245 7.01 7.45 -17.87
C PHE A 245 6.06 6.63 -18.74
N MET A 246 4.87 7.13 -19.08
CA MET A 246 3.88 6.37 -19.84
C MET A 246 4.43 5.96 -21.21
N ASP A 247 4.98 6.93 -21.94
CA ASP A 247 5.62 6.70 -23.25
C ASP A 247 6.86 5.80 -23.14
N TRP A 248 7.69 6.04 -22.11
CA TRP A 248 8.88 5.23 -21.84
C TRP A 248 8.50 3.76 -21.58
N TYR A 249 7.49 3.52 -20.75
CA TYR A 249 7.02 2.19 -20.37
C TYR A 249 6.45 1.46 -21.58
N GLU A 250 5.53 2.08 -22.33
CA GLU A 250 4.93 1.44 -23.50
C GLU A 250 5.96 1.13 -24.59
N THR A 251 6.94 2.01 -24.79
CA THR A 251 8.05 1.77 -25.72
C THR A 251 8.90 0.58 -25.26
N ALA A 252 9.23 0.50 -23.97
CA ALA A 252 9.99 -0.61 -23.41
C ALA A 252 9.24 -1.94 -23.49
N GLU A 253 7.92 -1.96 -23.25
CA GLU A 253 7.11 -3.17 -23.38
C GLU A 253 6.92 -3.61 -24.84
N LYS A 254 6.73 -2.67 -25.77
CA LYS A 254 6.74 -2.97 -27.22
C LYS A 254 8.05 -3.61 -27.66
N ALA A 255 9.19 -3.10 -27.16
CA ALA A 255 10.50 -3.67 -27.44
C ALA A 255 10.68 -5.10 -26.90
N LYS A 256 9.90 -5.49 -25.88
CA LYS A 256 9.84 -6.86 -25.36
C LYS A 256 8.83 -7.75 -26.10
N GLY A 257 8.14 -7.22 -27.12
CA GLY A 257 7.16 -7.97 -27.93
C GLY A 257 5.72 -7.88 -27.44
N VAL A 258 5.39 -7.00 -26.49
CA VAL A 258 3.99 -6.79 -26.09
C VAL A 258 3.26 -5.99 -27.18
N GLU A 259 2.28 -6.62 -27.83
CA GLU A 259 1.55 -6.02 -28.97
C GLU A 259 0.79 -4.74 -28.59
N THR A 260 0.10 -4.76 -27.45
CA THR A 260 -0.71 -3.65 -26.95
C THR A 260 -0.33 -3.38 -25.49
N PRO A 261 0.80 -2.69 -25.23
CA PRO A 261 1.17 -2.37 -23.86
C PRO A 261 0.15 -1.42 -23.24
N TYR A 262 0.07 -1.43 -21.91
CA TYR A 262 -0.76 -0.52 -21.15
C TYR A 262 0.03 -0.06 -19.94
N ALA A 263 0.40 1.22 -19.93
CA ALA A 263 1.16 1.77 -18.80
C ALA A 263 0.29 1.77 -17.53
N PRO A 264 0.83 1.33 -16.39
CA PRO A 264 0.18 1.55 -15.12
C PRO A 264 0.20 3.05 -14.87
N GLY A 265 -0.97 3.66 -14.68
CA GLY A 265 -1.16 5.12 -14.72
C GLY A 265 -0.36 5.97 -13.72
N THR A 266 0.66 5.44 -13.06
CA THR A 266 1.71 6.20 -12.36
C THR A 266 3.09 5.55 -12.53
N MET A 267 4.15 6.36 -12.44
CA MET A 267 5.52 5.90 -12.64
C MET A 267 6.01 4.88 -11.61
N SER A 268 6.87 3.96 -12.08
CA SER A 268 7.53 3.00 -11.20
C SER A 268 8.59 3.68 -10.33
N THR A 269 8.81 3.14 -9.13
CA THR A 269 9.90 3.58 -8.26
C THR A 269 11.24 3.50 -8.96
N ALA A 270 11.51 2.41 -9.70
CA ALA A 270 12.79 2.23 -10.38
C ALA A 270 13.03 3.34 -11.42
N TYR A 271 11.99 3.70 -12.19
CA TYR A 271 12.08 4.81 -13.12
C TYR A 271 12.31 6.12 -12.37
N TRP A 272 11.49 6.45 -11.37
CA TRP A 272 11.65 7.66 -10.55
C TRP A 272 13.08 7.83 -10.04
N GLN A 273 13.63 6.78 -9.41
CA GLN A 273 14.96 6.81 -8.82
C GLN A 273 16.07 7.01 -9.88
N SER A 274 15.90 6.47 -11.08
CA SER A 274 16.84 6.72 -12.19
C SER A 274 16.89 8.18 -12.64
N GLN A 275 15.81 8.95 -12.37
CA GLN A 275 15.70 10.36 -12.76
C GLN A 275 16.26 11.31 -11.69
N LEU A 276 16.41 10.87 -10.44
CA LEU A 276 16.83 11.70 -9.31
C LEU A 276 18.17 12.43 -9.49
N PRO A 277 19.20 11.88 -10.16
CA PRO A 277 20.43 12.63 -10.43
C PRO A 277 20.20 13.94 -11.22
N THR A 278 19.13 14.02 -12.01
CA THR A 278 18.74 15.26 -12.70
C THR A 278 18.09 16.25 -11.73
N LEU A 279 17.20 15.78 -10.85
CA LEU A 279 16.58 16.61 -9.80
C LEU A 279 17.64 17.17 -8.84
N TRP A 280 18.59 16.36 -8.41
CA TRP A 280 19.61 16.78 -7.44
C TRP A 280 20.54 17.89 -7.93
N LYS A 281 20.62 18.10 -9.25
CA LYS A 281 21.33 19.24 -9.84
C LYS A 281 20.57 20.57 -9.72
N THR A 282 19.27 20.53 -9.44
CA THR A 282 18.41 21.73 -9.40
C THR A 282 18.06 22.18 -7.99
N ILE A 283 18.13 21.26 -7.02
CA ILE A 283 17.81 21.56 -5.62
C ILE A 283 18.94 22.33 -4.94
N SER A 284 18.59 23.19 -4.00
CA SER A 284 19.53 23.94 -3.18
C SER A 284 20.02 23.15 -1.96
N ASN A 285 19.19 22.21 -1.48
CA ASN A 285 19.35 21.45 -0.25
C ASN A 285 19.61 22.33 1.00
N ARG A 286 19.10 23.57 0.99
CA ARG A 286 19.26 24.52 2.12
C ARG A 286 18.39 24.07 3.29
N GLY A 287 18.96 24.09 4.49
CA GLY A 287 18.22 23.70 5.69
C GLY A 287 19.14 23.31 6.86
N PRO A 288 18.54 22.90 7.99
CA PRO A 288 19.28 22.56 9.20
C PRO A 288 20.09 21.26 9.04
N GLY A 289 21.33 21.24 9.52
CA GLY A 289 22.17 20.05 9.54
C GLY A 289 22.57 19.49 8.17
N ASN A 290 23.36 18.42 8.18
CA ASN A 290 23.86 17.75 6.99
C ASN A 290 22.85 16.72 6.48
N PHE A 291 21.81 17.19 5.77
CA PHE A 291 20.89 16.29 5.07
C PHE A 291 21.52 15.81 3.77
N GLU A 292 21.52 14.51 3.58
CA GLU A 292 21.94 13.86 2.34
C GLU A 292 20.70 13.37 1.59
N PRO A 293 20.39 13.97 0.42
CA PRO A 293 19.35 13.45 -0.46
C PRO A 293 19.55 11.96 -0.74
N SER A 294 18.44 11.24 -0.79
CA SER A 294 18.44 9.80 -1.05
C SER A 294 17.29 9.42 -1.97
N PRO A 295 17.29 8.19 -2.53
CA PRO A 295 16.21 7.72 -3.39
C PRO A 295 14.80 7.82 -2.78
N TRP A 296 14.70 7.83 -1.44
CA TRP A 296 13.45 7.87 -0.69
C TRP A 296 13.19 9.17 0.05
N LEU A 297 14.21 10.03 0.19
CA LEU A 297 14.09 11.39 0.72
C LEU A 297 14.87 12.29 -0.25
N PRO A 298 14.31 12.58 -1.44
CA PRO A 298 15.04 13.27 -2.50
C PRO A 298 15.29 14.75 -2.16
N ILE A 299 14.47 15.31 -1.28
CA ILE A 299 14.62 16.62 -0.66
C ILE A 299 14.24 16.51 0.82
N ARG A 300 14.54 17.55 1.60
CA ARG A 300 14.08 17.69 2.98
C ARG A 300 12.56 17.81 3.02
N TRP A 301 11.94 17.24 4.04
CA TRP A 301 10.55 17.59 4.34
C TRP A 301 10.48 19.01 4.92
N ASN A 302 9.38 19.70 4.66
CA ASN A 302 9.04 20.93 5.34
C ASN A 302 8.37 20.60 6.68
N GLN A 303 8.35 21.56 7.62
CA GLN A 303 7.69 21.38 8.91
C GLN A 303 6.19 21.07 8.81
N HIS A 304 5.50 21.49 7.74
CA HIS A 304 4.09 21.13 7.54
C HIS A 304 3.95 19.62 7.27
N GLN A 305 4.81 19.01 6.45
CA GLN A 305 4.82 17.56 6.19
C GLN A 305 5.09 16.74 7.47
N VAL A 306 5.96 17.25 8.34
CA VAL A 306 6.19 16.63 9.66
C VAL A 306 4.93 16.72 10.53
N LYS A 307 4.24 17.86 10.53
CA LYS A 307 2.98 18.04 11.27
C LYS A 307 1.85 17.18 10.72
N GLU A 308 1.75 17.01 9.40
CA GLU A 308 0.81 16.08 8.76
C GLU A 308 1.05 14.65 9.24
N PHE A 309 2.31 14.20 9.24
CA PHE A 309 2.67 12.90 9.77
C PHE A 309 2.25 12.73 11.24
N ASP A 310 2.53 13.74 12.07
CA ASP A 310 2.21 13.71 13.50
C ASP A 310 0.70 13.76 13.77
N ALA A 311 -0.08 14.40 12.89
CA ALA A 311 -1.53 14.48 12.99
C ALA A 311 -2.23 13.16 12.62
N ALA A 312 -1.63 12.36 11.74
CA ALA A 312 -2.18 11.06 11.35
C ALA A 312 -2.17 10.09 12.55
N PRO A 313 -3.32 9.53 12.97
CA PRO A 313 -3.41 8.70 14.17
C PRO A 313 -2.72 7.35 13.97
N VAL A 314 -2.16 6.76 15.04
CA VAL A 314 -1.78 5.34 15.02
C VAL A 314 -3.02 4.51 15.34
N LEU A 315 -3.56 3.85 14.33
CA LEU A 315 -4.79 3.04 14.41
C LEU A 315 -4.51 1.60 14.90
N GLY A 316 -3.28 1.13 14.75
CA GLY A 316 -2.87 -0.20 15.14
C GLY A 316 -1.51 -0.57 14.57
N TYR A 317 -1.20 -1.87 14.59
CA TYR A 317 0.08 -2.40 14.13
C TYR A 317 -0.14 -3.55 13.15
N LEU A 318 0.50 -3.47 11.99
CA LEU A 318 0.65 -4.60 11.08
C LEU A 318 1.85 -5.41 11.55
N HIS A 319 1.62 -6.64 11.99
CA HIS A 319 2.68 -7.55 12.44
C HIS A 319 3.23 -8.36 11.26
N ARG A 320 4.52 -8.71 11.34
CA ARG A 320 5.15 -9.58 10.35
C ARG A 320 4.42 -10.93 10.27
N PRO A 321 4.16 -11.45 9.06
CA PRO A 321 3.60 -12.78 8.89
C PRO A 321 4.46 -13.86 9.53
N ILE A 322 3.82 -14.77 10.28
CA ILE A 322 4.46 -15.97 10.84
C ILE A 322 4.01 -17.19 10.05
N LYS A 323 5.00 -17.99 9.63
CA LYS A 323 4.76 -19.20 8.84
C LYS A 323 4.83 -20.44 9.73
N ALA A 324 3.72 -21.16 9.81
CA ALA A 324 3.69 -22.51 10.35
C ALA A 324 3.93 -23.52 9.21
N SER A 325 5.04 -24.26 9.25
CA SER A 325 5.24 -25.35 8.29
C SER A 325 4.27 -26.49 8.57
N MET A 326 3.53 -26.92 7.54
CA MET A 326 2.67 -28.12 7.60
C MET A 326 3.38 -29.37 7.07
N GLN A 327 4.70 -29.29 6.86
CA GLN A 327 5.54 -30.36 6.33
C GLN A 327 6.67 -30.67 7.32
N ASP A 328 7.08 -31.94 7.37
CA ASP A 328 8.30 -32.36 8.08
C ASP A 328 9.58 -32.01 7.29
N GLU A 329 10.73 -32.36 7.86
CA GLU A 329 12.06 -32.12 7.28
C GLU A 329 12.27 -32.76 5.89
N ASN A 330 11.46 -33.76 5.54
CA ASN A 330 11.50 -34.44 4.24
C ASN A 330 10.44 -33.91 3.27
N GLY A 331 9.74 -32.82 3.61
CA GLY A 331 8.67 -32.22 2.81
C GLY A 331 7.35 -32.98 2.87
N LYS A 332 7.22 -34.00 3.72
CA LYS A 332 5.98 -34.77 3.83
C LYS A 332 4.99 -34.05 4.73
N ARG A 333 3.73 -34.00 4.31
CA ARG A 333 2.65 -33.37 5.08
C ARG A 333 2.52 -33.99 6.48
N LEU A 334 2.54 -33.15 7.51
CA LEU A 334 2.37 -33.53 8.90
C LEU A 334 1.02 -34.20 9.14
N LYS A 335 0.94 -35.12 10.11
CA LYS A 335 -0.35 -35.68 10.57
C LYS A 335 -1.20 -34.58 11.25
N PRO A 336 -2.54 -34.69 11.28
CA PRO A 336 -3.41 -33.63 11.81
C PRO A 336 -3.03 -33.11 13.21
N ALA A 337 -2.70 -34.01 14.15
CA ALA A 337 -2.27 -33.61 15.50
C ALA A 337 -0.97 -32.79 15.51
N LEU A 338 -0.05 -33.06 14.58
CA LEU A 338 1.19 -32.31 14.43
C LEU A 338 0.98 -30.97 13.71
N GLN A 339 0.05 -30.91 12.75
CA GLN A 339 -0.38 -29.63 12.15
C GLN A 339 -0.98 -28.70 13.22
N ALA A 340 -1.84 -29.23 14.10
CA ALA A 340 -2.41 -28.45 15.21
C ALA A 340 -1.32 -27.92 16.16
N LYS A 341 -0.31 -28.74 16.49
CA LYS A 341 0.84 -28.29 17.29
C LYS A 341 1.67 -27.22 16.59
N ALA A 342 1.91 -27.36 15.28
CA ALA A 342 2.62 -26.36 14.49
C ALA A 342 1.88 -25.02 14.47
N LEU A 343 0.56 -25.04 14.29
CA LEU A 343 -0.29 -23.85 14.39
C LEU A 343 -0.25 -23.22 15.78
N GLN A 344 -0.34 -24.03 16.84
CA GLN A 344 -0.25 -23.54 18.21
C GLN A 344 1.09 -22.86 18.49
N ALA A 345 2.20 -23.46 18.06
CA ALA A 345 3.53 -22.89 18.22
C ALA A 345 3.67 -21.56 17.48
N ALA A 346 3.21 -21.49 16.23
CA ALA A 346 3.21 -20.26 15.44
C ALA A 346 2.31 -19.17 16.05
N TRP A 347 1.17 -19.56 16.65
CA TRP A 347 0.30 -18.62 17.36
C TRP A 347 0.97 -18.04 18.61
N ILE A 348 1.65 -18.87 19.41
CA ILE A 348 2.43 -18.40 20.56
C ILE A 348 3.52 -17.43 20.09
N GLN A 349 4.25 -17.79 19.03
CA GLN A 349 5.24 -16.90 18.43
C GLN A 349 4.62 -15.55 18.00
N ALA A 350 3.39 -15.54 17.49
CA ALA A 350 2.68 -14.31 17.15
C ALA A 350 2.39 -13.45 18.38
N LEU A 351 1.90 -14.06 19.44
CA LEU A 351 1.62 -13.36 20.70
C LEU A 351 2.87 -12.76 21.33
N ASP A 352 4.00 -13.46 21.26
CA ASP A 352 5.29 -12.97 21.79
C ASP A 352 5.83 -11.74 21.04
N THR A 353 5.26 -11.42 19.87
CA THR A 353 5.64 -10.27 19.05
C THR A 353 4.75 -9.05 19.25
N LEU A 354 3.71 -9.16 20.08
CA LEU A 354 2.87 -8.02 20.44
C LEU A 354 3.67 -7.03 21.32
N PRO A 355 3.42 -5.71 21.18
CA PRO A 355 4.11 -4.67 21.92
C PRO A 355 3.93 -4.78 23.44
#